data_AF-A0A7W1JGC3-F1
#
_entry.id   AF-A0A7W1JGC3-F1
#
_cell.length_a   1.000
_cell.length_b   1.000
_cell.length_c   1.000
_cell.angle_alpha   90.00
_cell.angle_beta   90.00
_cell.angle_gamma   90.00
#
_symmetry.space_group_name_H-M   'P 1'
#
loop_
_entity.id
_entity.type
_entity.pdbx_description
1 polymer ?
#
loop_
_entity_poly.entity_id
_entity_poly.type
_entity_poly.pdbx_seq_one_letter_code
_entity_poly.pdbx_strand_id
1 'polypeptide(L)'
;MSVLTGTQLSGNVSSLGADDDSYYVLSTTNAGAQWAASFRGLPSNIASLTVTYKGHATANCTQNVNLWNWYYSAWVSISNTPAGTSDSTLVIPAPGLLSDYVFLGEARASLQCFRTDSGGFDVHSNLLKLTYTP
;
A
#
# COMPACT_ATOMS: atom_id res chain seq x y z
N MET A 1 -3.02 -8.78 7.11
CA MET A 1 -3.53 -7.95 6.01
C MET A 1 -5.02 -7.76 6.21
N SER A 2 -5.55 -6.58 5.93
CA SER A 2 -6.97 -6.27 6.10
C SER A 2 -7.48 -5.40 4.96
N VAL A 3 -8.69 -5.67 4.48
CA VAL A 3 -9.43 -4.76 3.59
C VAL A 3 -10.08 -3.66 4.41
N LEU A 4 -9.88 -2.40 3.99
CA LEU A 4 -10.48 -1.22 4.62
C LEU A 4 -11.68 -0.72 3.80
N THR A 5 -11.57 -0.74 2.48
CA THR A 5 -12.63 -0.36 1.53
C THR A 5 -12.57 -1.24 0.29
N GLY A 6 -13.72 -1.59 -0.29
CA GLY A 6 -13.80 -2.48 -1.44
C GLY A 6 -14.07 -3.93 -1.05
N THR A 7 -14.07 -4.81 -2.05
CA THR A 7 -14.31 -6.25 -1.87
C THR A 7 -13.13 -7.03 -2.46
N GLN A 8 -12.53 -7.91 -1.68
CA GLN A 8 -11.50 -8.81 -2.18
C GLN A 8 -12.11 -9.80 -3.17
N LEU A 9 -11.54 -9.87 -4.38
CA LEU A 9 -11.95 -10.82 -5.41
C LEU A 9 -11.06 -12.07 -5.43
N SER A 10 -9.74 -11.88 -5.30
CA SER A 10 -8.77 -12.98 -5.40
C SER A 10 -7.42 -12.64 -4.75
N GLY A 11 -6.54 -13.63 -4.70
CA GLY A 11 -5.23 -13.55 -4.06
C GLY A 11 -5.31 -13.52 -2.53
N ASN A 12 -4.16 -13.48 -1.88
CA ASN A 12 -4.06 -13.26 -0.44
C ASN A 12 -2.74 -12.52 -0.12
N VAL A 13 -2.36 -12.40 1.16
CA VAL A 13 -1.13 -11.70 1.54
C VAL A 13 0.15 -12.26 0.88
N SER A 14 0.17 -13.56 0.52
CA SER A 14 1.30 -14.16 -0.19
C SER A 14 1.51 -13.56 -1.58
N SER A 15 0.42 -13.13 -2.22
CA SER A 15 0.40 -12.44 -3.53
C SER A 15 1.02 -11.03 -3.48
N LEU A 16 1.50 -10.57 -2.33
CA LEU A 16 2.21 -9.30 -2.18
C LEU A 16 3.70 -9.51 -1.85
N GLY A 17 4.13 -10.76 -1.66
CA GLY A 17 5.46 -11.10 -1.15
C GLY A 17 6.55 -11.16 -2.22
N ALA A 18 6.18 -11.29 -3.49
CA ALA A 18 7.10 -11.40 -4.62
C ALA A 18 6.53 -10.69 -5.85
N ASP A 19 7.40 -10.19 -6.71
CA ASP A 19 7.01 -9.71 -8.04
C ASP A 19 6.97 -10.92 -8.99
N ASP A 20 5.85 -11.62 -9.01
CA ASP A 20 5.68 -12.92 -9.68
C ASP A 20 4.41 -13.03 -10.54
N ASP A 21 3.74 -11.90 -10.75
CA ASP A 21 2.46 -11.77 -11.49
C ASP A 21 1.28 -12.52 -10.84
N SER A 22 1.41 -12.89 -9.56
CA SER A 22 0.29 -13.37 -8.73
C SER A 22 -0.33 -12.20 -7.99
N TYR A 23 -1.48 -11.72 -8.46
CA TYR A 23 -2.08 -10.50 -7.92
C TYR A 23 -3.02 -10.76 -6.73
N TYR A 24 -2.94 -9.87 -5.74
CA TYR A 24 -4.04 -9.59 -4.82
C TYR A 24 -5.00 -8.60 -5.47
N VAL A 25 -6.27 -8.97 -5.61
CA VAL A 25 -7.25 -8.18 -6.37
C VAL A 25 -8.38 -7.68 -5.46
N LEU A 26 -8.58 -6.37 -5.47
CA LEU A 26 -9.74 -5.70 -4.86
C LEU A 26 -10.62 -5.10 -5.92
N SER A 27 -11.92 -5.39 -5.87
CA SER A 27 -12.92 -4.58 -6.53
C SER A 27 -13.29 -3.37 -5.68
N THR A 28 -13.53 -2.24 -6.33
CA THR A 28 -13.94 -1.02 -5.64
C THR A 28 -15.37 -1.07 -5.11
N THR A 29 -15.61 -0.29 -4.05
CA THR A 29 -16.96 0.04 -3.55
C THR A 29 -17.00 1.54 -3.37
N ASN A 30 -18.05 2.22 -3.86
CA ASN A 30 -18.14 3.69 -3.89
C ASN A 30 -16.90 4.35 -4.51
N ALA A 31 -16.47 3.85 -5.68
CA ALA A 31 -15.34 4.40 -6.45
C ALA A 31 -13.95 4.27 -5.80
N GLY A 32 -13.81 3.50 -4.71
CA GLY A 32 -12.54 3.33 -4.02
C GLY A 32 -12.27 1.90 -3.57
N ALA A 33 -10.99 1.55 -3.50
CA ALA A 33 -10.49 0.35 -2.86
C ALA A 33 -9.32 0.72 -1.95
N GLN A 34 -9.26 0.12 -0.76
CA GLN A 34 -8.16 0.30 0.16
C GLN A 34 -7.91 -0.99 0.94
N TRP A 35 -6.65 -1.36 1.06
CA TRP A 35 -6.21 -2.47 1.92
C TRP A 35 -4.94 -2.06 2.68
N ALA A 36 -4.67 -2.74 3.79
CA ALA A 36 -3.51 -2.51 4.63
C ALA A 36 -2.76 -3.82 4.95
N ALA A 37 -1.44 -3.72 5.03
CA ALA A 37 -0.55 -4.77 5.48
C ALA A 37 0.30 -4.29 6.68
N SER A 38 0.60 -5.24 7.58
CA SER A 38 1.53 -5.02 8.70
C SER A 38 2.82 -5.77 8.44
N PHE A 39 3.94 -5.10 8.69
CA PHE A 39 5.29 -5.65 8.69
C PHE A 39 5.76 -5.71 10.13
N ARG A 40 6.32 -6.85 10.54
CA ARG A 40 6.77 -7.10 11.93
C ARG A 40 8.23 -7.49 11.96
N GLY A 41 8.85 -7.32 13.14
CA GLY A 41 10.26 -7.64 13.35
C GLY A 41 11.21 -6.54 12.88
N LEU A 42 10.72 -5.31 12.71
CA LEU A 42 11.58 -4.16 12.43
C LEU A 42 12.39 -3.80 13.68
N PRO A 43 13.66 -3.40 13.54
CA PRO A 43 14.42 -2.84 14.66
C PRO A 43 13.84 -1.48 15.06
N SER A 44 14.00 -1.12 16.33
CA SER A 44 13.49 0.15 16.88
C SER A 44 14.26 1.39 16.38
N ASN A 45 15.46 1.20 15.84
CA ASN A 45 16.39 2.25 15.46
C ASN A 45 16.73 2.20 13.96
N ILE A 46 15.72 2.21 13.08
CA ILE A 46 15.97 2.28 11.64
C ILE A 46 16.47 3.68 11.23
N ALA A 47 17.50 3.74 10.38
CA ALA A 47 18.01 4.97 9.77
C ALA A 47 17.32 5.31 8.45
N SER A 48 16.75 4.32 7.77
CA SER A 48 15.95 4.52 6.56
C SER A 48 14.76 3.57 6.51
N LEU A 49 13.71 4.02 5.84
CA LEU A 49 12.50 3.24 5.57
C LEU A 49 12.01 3.57 4.17
N THR A 50 11.83 2.54 3.34
CA THR A 50 11.33 2.70 1.98
C THR A 50 10.24 1.67 1.71
N VAL A 51 9.14 2.13 1.13
CA VAL A 51 8.04 1.28 0.66
C VAL A 51 8.20 1.09 -0.84
N THR A 52 8.19 -0.17 -1.27
CA THR A 52 8.11 -0.54 -2.68
C THR A 52 6.74 -1.15 -2.94
N TYR A 53 6.03 -0.61 -3.91
CA TYR A 53 4.73 -1.12 -4.35
C TYR A 53 4.78 -1.40 -5.85
N LYS A 54 4.19 -2.52 -6.30
CA LYS A 54 3.94 -2.79 -7.72
C LYS A 54 2.49 -3.22 -7.94
N GLY A 55 1.87 -2.65 -8.96
CA GLY A 55 0.55 -3.08 -9.42
C GLY A 55 -0.07 -2.12 -10.42
N HIS A 56 -1.34 -2.35 -10.72
CA HIS A 56 -2.15 -1.56 -11.65
C HIS A 56 -3.62 -1.54 -11.24
N ALA A 57 -4.44 -0.85 -12.02
CA ALA A 57 -5.88 -0.90 -11.90
C ALA A 57 -6.52 -1.19 -13.27
N THR A 58 -7.72 -1.77 -13.31
CA THR A 58 -8.42 -2.01 -14.59
C THR A 58 -8.93 -0.72 -15.24
N ALA A 59 -8.94 0.40 -14.49
CA ALA A 59 -9.19 1.74 -14.99
C ALA A 59 -8.32 2.76 -14.24
N ASN A 60 -8.01 3.89 -14.88
CA ASN A 60 -7.17 4.93 -14.27
C ASN A 60 -7.73 5.40 -12.93
N CYS A 61 -6.91 5.47 -11.89
CA CYS A 61 -7.32 5.95 -10.56
C CYS A 61 -6.22 6.77 -9.90
N THR A 62 -6.58 7.59 -8.92
CA THR A 62 -5.61 8.25 -8.05
C THR A 62 -5.17 7.26 -6.98
N GLN A 63 -3.88 6.90 -7.00
CA GLN A 63 -3.28 5.93 -6.10
C GLN A 63 -2.48 6.63 -5.01
N ASN A 64 -2.83 6.32 -3.77
CA ASN A 64 -2.10 6.73 -2.58
C ASN A 64 -1.46 5.51 -1.92
N VAL A 65 -0.15 5.59 -1.71
CA VAL A 65 0.54 4.70 -0.78
C VAL A 65 0.64 5.44 0.54
N ASN A 66 0.21 4.80 1.62
CA ASN A 66 0.18 5.42 2.95
C ASN A 66 0.99 4.58 3.94
N LEU A 67 1.55 5.26 4.93
CA LEU A 67 2.10 4.65 6.14
C LEU A 67 1.24 4.99 7.34
N TRP A 68 1.11 4.05 8.28
CA TRP A 68 0.48 4.33 9.56
C TRP A 68 1.44 5.09 10.46
N ASN A 69 1.04 6.30 10.85
CA ASN A 69 1.77 7.10 11.84
C ASN A 69 1.17 6.80 13.23
N TRP A 70 1.98 6.18 14.09
CA TRP A 70 1.60 5.80 15.46
C TRP A 70 1.46 6.99 16.39
N TYR A 71 2.21 8.08 16.15
CA TYR A 71 2.11 9.30 16.95
C TYR A 71 0.76 9.99 16.76
N TYR A 72 0.33 10.17 15.50
CA TYR A 72 -0.98 10.77 15.18
C TYR A 72 -2.13 9.76 15.17
N SER A 73 -1.84 8.46 15.26
CA SER A 73 -2.83 7.38 15.08
C SER A 73 -3.63 7.54 13.79
N ALA A 74 -2.94 7.83 12.68
CA ALA A 74 -3.54 8.16 11.40
C ALA A 74 -2.72 7.63 10.21
N TRP A 75 -3.40 7.41 9.08
CA TRP A 75 -2.74 7.13 7.80
C TRP A 75 -2.16 8.41 7.21
N VAL A 76 -0.87 8.39 6.89
CA VAL A 76 -0.16 9.48 6.20
C VAL A 76 0.15 9.03 4.78
N SER A 77 -0.34 9.78 3.79
CA SER A 77 -0.02 9.56 2.38
C SER A 77 1.44 9.91 2.12
N ILE A 78 2.23 8.93 1.69
CA ILE A 78 3.64 9.11 1.32
C ILE A 78 3.82 9.23 -0.19
N SER A 79 2.82 8.80 -0.96
CA SER A 79 2.71 9.02 -2.40
C SER A 79 1.28 9.43 -2.76
N ASN A 80 1.14 10.17 -3.85
CA ASN A 80 -0.13 10.47 -4.50
C ASN A 80 0.14 10.59 -6.00
N THR A 81 -0.12 9.50 -6.73
CA THR A 81 0.22 9.37 -8.16
C THR A 81 -0.91 8.71 -8.93
N PRO A 82 -1.08 8.99 -10.22
CA PRO A 82 -2.01 8.25 -11.04
C PRO A 82 -1.55 6.79 -11.21
N ALA A 83 -2.46 5.84 -11.05
CA ALA A 83 -2.28 4.45 -11.48
C ALA A 83 -3.03 4.23 -12.80
N GLY A 84 -2.34 3.61 -13.75
CA GLY A 84 -2.90 3.25 -15.05
C GLY A 84 -3.28 1.77 -15.14
N THR A 85 -3.53 1.32 -16.36
CA THR A 85 -3.91 -0.06 -16.70
C THR A 85 -2.74 -1.01 -16.95
N SER A 86 -1.51 -0.55 -16.69
CA SER A 86 -0.30 -1.34 -16.79
C SER A 86 0.44 -1.28 -15.47
N ASP A 87 1.13 -2.37 -15.14
CA ASP A 87 1.90 -2.44 -13.89
C ASP A 87 2.92 -1.31 -13.82
N SER A 88 2.91 -0.62 -12.68
CA SER A 88 3.89 0.38 -12.33
C SER A 88 4.52 0.05 -10.99
N THR A 89 5.81 0.36 -10.86
CA THR A 89 6.56 0.19 -9.62
C THR A 89 6.82 1.55 -8.99
N LEU A 90 6.42 1.71 -7.74
CA LEU A 90 6.69 2.87 -6.92
C LEU A 90 7.73 2.51 -5.86
N VAL A 91 8.74 3.37 -5.67
CA VAL A 91 9.74 3.26 -4.62
C VAL A 91 9.75 4.56 -3.84
N ILE A 92 9.22 4.54 -2.62
CA ILE A 92 8.83 5.73 -1.89
C ILE A 92 9.50 5.72 -0.50
N PRO A 93 10.41 6.66 -0.21
CA PRO A 93 10.98 6.79 1.14
C PRO A 93 9.93 7.32 2.12
N ALA A 94 9.96 6.85 3.36
CA ALA A 94 9.10 7.37 4.41
C ALA A 94 9.51 8.83 4.77
N PRO A 95 8.55 9.77 4.83
CA PRO A 95 8.85 11.17 5.14
C PRO A 95 8.88 11.43 6.65
N GLY A 96 9.71 12.35 7.12
CA GLY A 96 9.70 12.77 8.53
C GLY A 96 10.41 11.79 9.47
N LEU A 97 9.98 11.75 10.74
CA LEU A 97 10.61 10.91 11.76
C LEU A 97 10.19 9.44 11.61
N LEU A 98 11.18 8.56 11.44
CA LEU A 98 10.92 7.12 11.23
C LEU A 98 10.32 6.42 12.46
N SER A 99 10.62 6.94 13.65
CA SER A 99 10.00 6.51 14.92
C SER A 99 8.49 6.69 14.94
N ASP A 100 7.94 7.57 14.09
CA ASP A 100 6.50 7.78 14.02
C ASP A 100 5.81 6.64 13.26
N TYR A 101 6.51 5.90 12.40
CA TYR A 101 5.93 4.83 11.58
C TYR A 101 6.27 3.42 12.07
N VAL A 102 7.26 3.29 12.96
CA VAL A 102 7.65 2.01 13.57
C VAL A 102 7.40 2.05 15.07
N PHE A 103 6.51 1.18 15.54
CA PHE A 103 6.22 1.04 16.97
C PHE A 103 6.24 -0.43 17.37
N LEU A 104 7.01 -0.76 18.41
CA LEU A 104 7.21 -2.14 18.89
C LEU A 104 7.61 -3.13 17.77
N GLY A 105 8.42 -2.66 16.81
CA GLY A 105 8.87 -3.44 15.67
C GLY A 105 7.77 -3.75 14.64
N GLU A 106 6.65 -3.03 14.68
CA GLU A 106 5.59 -3.09 13.67
C GLU A 106 5.53 -1.78 12.86
N ALA A 107 5.46 -1.92 11.54
CA ALA A 107 5.11 -0.86 10.60
C ALA A 107 3.87 -1.28 9.81
N ARG A 108 3.03 -0.33 9.38
CA ARG A 108 1.88 -0.62 8.53
C ARG A 108 1.90 0.24 7.30
N ALA A 109 1.62 -0.37 6.16
CA ALA A 109 1.43 0.33 4.91
C ALA A 109 0.04 0.02 4.35
N SER A 110 -0.58 0.99 3.69
CA SER A 110 -1.80 0.76 2.93
C SER A 110 -1.66 1.28 1.52
N LEU A 111 -2.38 0.62 0.62
CA LEU A 111 -2.64 1.12 -0.72
C LEU A 111 -4.09 1.53 -0.79
N GLN A 112 -4.35 2.74 -1.30
CA GLN A 112 -5.66 3.21 -1.65
C GLN A 112 -5.66 3.59 -3.13
N CYS A 113 -6.69 3.20 -3.87
CA CYS A 113 -6.99 3.79 -5.17
C CYS A 113 -8.43 4.26 -5.22
N PHE A 114 -8.68 5.44 -5.77
CA PHE A 114 -10.02 5.98 -5.92
C PHE A 114 -10.19 6.77 -7.22
N ARG A 115 -11.45 6.91 -7.64
CA ARG A 115 -11.87 7.72 -8.79
C ARG A 115 -12.93 8.71 -8.36
N THR A 116 -12.93 9.88 -8.98
CA THR A 116 -13.95 10.93 -8.73
C THR A 116 -15.20 10.76 -9.59
N ASP A 117 -15.13 10.00 -10.67
CA ASP A 117 -16.24 9.77 -11.61
C ASP A 117 -17.18 8.63 -11.21
N SER A 118 -16.99 8.08 -10.00
CA SER A 118 -17.80 6.98 -9.46
C SER A 118 -17.77 5.67 -10.24
N GLY A 119 -16.88 5.52 -11.22
CA GLY A 119 -16.72 4.28 -11.98
C GLY A 119 -16.18 3.14 -11.11
N GLY A 120 -16.76 1.95 -11.28
CA GLY A 120 -16.21 0.71 -10.71
C GLY A 120 -14.97 0.26 -11.47
N PHE A 121 -14.00 -0.27 -10.73
CA PHE A 121 -12.75 -0.84 -11.24
C PHE A 121 -12.15 -1.80 -10.21
N ASP A 122 -11.14 -2.55 -10.64
CA ASP A 122 -10.40 -3.47 -9.80
C ASP A 122 -8.94 -2.99 -9.67
N VAL A 123 -8.37 -3.17 -8.49
CA VAL A 123 -6.98 -2.88 -8.19
C VAL A 123 -6.23 -4.19 -8.06
N HIS A 124 -5.18 -4.33 -8.86
CA HIS A 124 -4.30 -5.49 -8.90
C HIS A 124 -2.98 -5.12 -8.24
N SER A 125 -2.66 -5.78 -7.13
CA SER A 125 -1.44 -5.55 -6.37
C SER A 125 -0.54 -6.79 -6.41
N ASN A 126 0.69 -6.64 -6.88
CA ASN A 126 1.65 -7.73 -7.11
C ASN A 126 2.75 -7.74 -6.04
N LEU A 127 3.25 -6.56 -5.66
CA LEU A 127 4.30 -6.45 -4.66
C LEU A 127 3.97 -5.37 -3.65
N LEU A 128 4.14 -5.68 -2.37
CA LEU A 128 4.33 -4.68 -1.33
C LEU A 128 5.49 -5.10 -0.43
N LYS A 129 6.57 -4.33 -0.50
CA LYS A 129 7.81 -4.59 0.21
C LYS A 129 8.20 -3.37 1.03
N LEU A 130 8.75 -3.64 2.21
CA LEU A 130 9.34 -2.62 3.07
C LEU A 130 10.83 -2.92 3.18
N THR A 131 11.67 -1.95 2.83
CA THR A 131 13.12 -2.01 2.98
C THR A 131 13.57 -0.99 4.02
N TYR A 132 14.56 -1.37 4.83
CA TYR A 132 15.08 -0.52 5.89
C TYR A 132 16.58 -0.76 6.08
N THR A 133 17.26 0.23 6.65
CA THR A 133 18.62 0.09 7.17
C THR A 133 18.61 0.35 8.68
N PRO A 134 19.44 -0.36 9.46
CA PRO A 134 19.75 0.02 10.83
C PRO A 134 20.43 1.39 10.91
#